data_AF-A0A972UA35-F1
#
_entry.id   AF-A0A972UA35-F1
#
_cell.length_a   1.000
_cell.length_b   1.000
_cell.length_c   1.000
_cell.angle_alpha   90.00
_cell.angle_beta   90.00
_cell.angle_gamma   90.00
#
_symmetry.space_group_name_H-M   'P 1'
#
loop_
_entity.id
_entity.type
_entity.pdbx_description
1 polymer ?
#
loop_
_entity_poly.entity_id
_entity_poly.type
_entity_poly.pdbx_seq_one_letter_code
_entity_poly.pdbx_strand_id
1 'polypeptide(L)'
;MKQKLVIVTGAVLAVLLVYEIAYRVCTRQWGEIDTDATPVSLYYSCDLMAGCNTMENVFAPRTALPLGKVRLARGTGAYVSGGRFYRRTPEGSWHDLTELFQKRNREKRIEHHAGG
;
A
#
# COMPACT_ATOMS: atom_id res chain seq x y z
N MET A 1 -7.51 38.87 10.50
CA MET A 1 -7.59 37.89 9.38
C MET A 1 -6.56 36.77 9.49
N LYS A 2 -5.27 37.06 9.75
CA LYS A 2 -4.20 36.04 9.86
C LYS A 2 -4.46 34.95 10.91
N GLN A 3 -4.99 35.28 12.09
CA GLN A 3 -5.29 34.28 13.15
C GLN A 3 -6.39 33.27 12.75
N LYS A 4 -7.45 33.72 12.08
CA LYS A 4 -8.51 32.82 11.57
C LYS A 4 -7.95 31.86 10.52
N LEU A 5 -7.06 32.34 9.65
CA LEU A 5 -6.38 31.51 8.66
C LEU A 5 -5.50 30.43 9.31
N VAL A 6 -4.75 30.78 10.36
CA VAL A 6 -3.90 29.84 11.11
C VAL A 6 -4.74 28.75 11.78
N ILE A 7 -5.87 29.12 12.40
CA ILE A 7 -6.78 28.16 13.04
C ILE A 7 -7.38 27.21 12.00
N VAL A 8 -7.87 27.73 10.87
CA VAL A 8 -8.44 26.90 9.80
C VAL A 8 -7.38 25.97 9.20
N THR A 9 -6.18 26.47 8.94
CA THR A 9 -5.08 25.66 8.41
C THR A 9 -4.65 24.58 9.39
N GLY A 10 -4.55 24.91 10.69
CA GLY A 10 -4.25 23.93 11.74
C GLY A 10 -5.32 22.86 11.86
N ALA A 11 -6.60 23.23 11.77
CA ALA A 11 -7.71 22.27 11.77
C ALA A 11 -7.67 21.33 10.56
N VAL A 12 -7.42 21.86 9.35
CA VAL A 12 -7.27 21.05 8.14
C VAL A 12 -6.10 20.08 8.27
N LEU A 13 -4.95 20.53 8.77
CA LEU A 13 -3.79 19.67 9.01
C LEU A 13 -4.09 18.57 10.03
N ALA A 14 -4.80 18.89 11.12
CA ALA A 14 -5.20 17.89 12.11
C ALA A 14 -6.12 16.82 11.52
N VAL A 15 -7.10 17.22 10.70
CA VAL A 15 -8.01 16.29 10.00
C VAL A 15 -7.23 15.39 9.03
N LEU A 16 -6.32 15.96 8.23
CA LEU A 16 -5.46 15.19 7.32
C LEU A 16 -4.58 14.17 8.08
N LEU A 17 -4.09 14.55 9.26
CA LEU A 17 -3.25 13.70 10.08
C LEU A 17 -4.03 12.54 10.69
N VAL A 18 -5.25 12.79 11.18
CA VAL A 18 -6.19 11.75 11.64
C VAL A 18 -6.55 10.80 10.48
N TYR A 19 -6.81 11.35 9.29
CA TYR A 19 -7.10 10.56 8.09
C TYR A 19 -5.94 9.62 7.72
N GLU A 20 -4.70 10.12 7.71
CA GLU A 20 -3.52 9.31 7.40
C GLU A 20 -3.25 8.24 8.48
N ILE A 21 -3.51 8.53 9.76
CA ILE A 21 -3.41 7.53 10.84
C ILE A 21 -4.46 6.44 10.63
N ALA A 22 -5.72 6.81 10.39
CA ALA A 22 -6.81 5.87 10.15
C ALA A 22 -6.51 4.99 8.93
N TYR A 23 -6.03 5.60 7.83
CA TYR A 23 -5.59 4.89 6.63
C TYR A 23 -4.52 3.85 6.95
N ARG A 24 -3.47 4.21 7.70
CA ARG A 24 -2.38 3.28 8.04
C ARG A 24 -2.81 2.12 8.93
N VAL A 25 -3.69 2.39 9.89
CA VAL A 25 -4.22 1.35 10.79
C VAL A 25 -5.08 0.37 10.02
N CYS A 26 -6.02 0.87 9.21
CA CYS A 26 -6.92 0.02 8.43
C CYS A 26 -6.17 -0.77 7.36
N THR A 27 -5.28 -0.11 6.62
CA THR A 27 -4.42 -0.73 5.61
C THR A 27 -3.54 -1.83 6.18
N ARG A 28 -3.03 -1.66 7.41
CA ARG A 28 -2.20 -2.69 8.05
C ARG A 28 -2.99 -3.95 8.42
N GLN A 29 -4.28 -3.81 8.72
CA GLN A 29 -5.11 -4.92 9.17
C GLN A 29 -5.82 -5.63 8.00
N TRP A 30 -6.24 -4.88 6.98
CA TRP A 30 -7.14 -5.37 5.94
C TRP A 30 -6.70 -4.99 4.51
N GLY A 31 -5.64 -4.22 4.35
CA GLY A 31 -5.14 -3.82 3.03
C GLY A 31 -4.41 -4.97 2.36
N GLU A 32 -4.84 -5.29 1.15
CA GLU A 32 -4.12 -6.19 0.25
C GLU A 32 -3.36 -5.38 -0.80
N ILE A 33 -2.34 -5.99 -1.37
CA ILE A 33 -1.48 -5.34 -2.35
C ILE A 33 -1.59 -6.08 -3.66
N ASP A 34 -2.06 -5.39 -4.69
CA ASP A 34 -2.09 -5.90 -6.04
C ASP A 34 -0.69 -5.73 -6.65
N THR A 35 0.05 -6.83 -6.67
CA THR A 35 1.41 -6.89 -7.20
C THR A 35 1.47 -6.93 -8.72
N ASP A 36 0.33 -7.18 -9.38
CA ASP A 36 0.22 -7.28 -10.84
C ASP A 36 -0.10 -5.92 -11.48
N ALA A 37 -0.67 -4.98 -10.71
CA ALA A 37 -0.80 -3.58 -11.11
C ALA A 37 0.57 -2.87 -11.23
N THR A 38 0.72 -2.00 -12.25
CA THR A 38 1.92 -1.16 -12.43
C THR A 38 1.52 0.32 -12.48
N PRO A 39 1.83 1.13 -11.44
CA PRO A 39 2.51 0.77 -10.20
C PRO A 39 1.64 -0.12 -9.30
N VAL A 40 2.29 -0.94 -8.47
CA VAL A 40 1.65 -1.75 -7.41
C VAL A 40 0.68 -0.88 -6.61
N SER A 41 -0.56 -1.35 -6.49
CA SER A 41 -1.66 -0.64 -5.86
C SER A 41 -2.15 -1.35 -4.60
N LEU A 42 -2.76 -0.59 -3.69
CA LEU A 42 -3.46 -1.13 -2.53
C LEU A 42 -4.94 -1.30 -2.85
N TYR A 43 -5.54 -2.40 -2.44
CA TYR A 43 -6.98 -2.61 -2.49
C TYR A 43 -7.48 -3.23 -1.19
N TYR A 44 -8.79 -3.20 -0.97
CA TYR A 44 -9.45 -3.86 0.17
C TYR A 44 -10.32 -4.97 -0.40
N SER A 45 -10.02 -6.23 -0.07
CA SER A 45 -10.83 -7.36 -0.54
C SER A 45 -12.09 -7.50 0.31
N CYS A 46 -13.24 -7.71 -0.34
CA CYS A 46 -14.50 -7.88 0.38
C CYS A 46 -14.61 -9.25 1.07
N ASP A 47 -13.73 -10.20 0.74
CA ASP A 47 -13.69 -11.53 1.34
C ASP A 47 -13.22 -11.50 2.80
N LEU A 48 -12.49 -10.45 3.21
CA LEU A 48 -11.96 -10.29 4.57
C LEU A 48 -12.74 -9.28 5.44
N MET A 49 -13.64 -8.47 4.86
CA MET A 49 -14.38 -7.44 5.61
C MET A 49 -15.85 -7.28 5.20
N ALA A 50 -16.75 -7.42 6.18
CA ALA A 50 -18.07 -6.82 6.12
C ALA A 50 -17.93 -5.29 6.17
N GLY A 51 -18.28 -4.60 5.07
CA GLY A 51 -18.17 -3.13 4.95
C GLY A 51 -17.09 -2.61 3.98
N CYS A 52 -16.45 -3.51 3.22
CA CYS A 52 -15.51 -3.29 2.12
C CYS A 52 -15.74 -1.99 1.32
N ASN A 53 -16.95 -1.79 0.78
CA ASN A 53 -17.30 -0.64 -0.06
C ASN A 53 -17.12 0.71 0.66
N THR A 54 -17.34 0.76 1.98
CA THR A 54 -17.22 2.01 2.73
C THR A 54 -15.76 2.41 2.93
N MET A 55 -14.89 1.44 3.26
CA MET A 55 -13.46 1.72 3.43
C MET A 55 -12.78 2.04 2.10
N GLU A 56 -13.12 1.31 1.04
CA GLU A 56 -12.61 1.59 -0.30
C GLU A 56 -12.98 3.01 -0.73
N ASN A 57 -14.24 3.44 -0.57
CA ASN A 57 -14.66 4.78 -0.93
C ASN A 57 -14.01 5.89 -0.06
N VAL A 58 -13.83 5.65 1.24
CA VAL A 58 -13.20 6.63 2.15
C VAL A 58 -11.69 6.77 1.87
N PHE A 59 -11.01 5.68 1.53
CA PHE A 59 -9.56 5.67 1.30
C PHE A 59 -9.15 5.73 -0.17
N ALA A 60 -10.11 5.68 -1.11
CA ALA A 60 -9.89 5.78 -2.56
C ALA A 60 -8.91 6.89 -3.00
N PRO A 61 -9.00 8.13 -2.48
CA PRO A 61 -8.08 9.19 -2.88
C PRO A 61 -6.64 8.88 -2.49
N ARG A 62 -6.44 8.15 -1.40
CA ARG A 62 -5.13 7.83 -0.84
C ARG A 62 -4.55 6.54 -1.41
N THR A 63 -5.37 5.53 -1.69
CA THR A 63 -4.95 4.28 -2.33
C THR A 63 -4.54 4.49 -3.79
N ALA A 64 -5.09 5.51 -4.47
CA ALA A 64 -4.68 5.93 -5.81
C ALA A 64 -3.30 6.62 -5.86
N LEU A 65 -2.79 7.10 -4.71
CA LEU A 65 -1.46 7.70 -4.63
C LEU A 65 -0.39 6.62 -4.44
N PRO A 66 0.85 6.83 -4.93
CA PRO A 66 1.95 5.90 -4.73
C PRO A 66 2.06 5.54 -3.25
N LEU A 67 2.06 4.24 -2.96
CA LEU A 67 2.33 3.78 -1.61
C LEU A 67 3.71 4.27 -1.21
N GLY A 68 3.82 4.88 -0.03
CA GLY A 68 5.11 5.04 0.62
C GLY A 68 5.70 3.66 0.96
N LYS A 69 6.84 3.59 1.66
CA LYS A 69 7.37 2.31 2.15
C LYS A 69 6.40 1.64 3.14
N VAL A 70 5.55 0.75 2.64
CA VAL A 70 4.64 -0.09 3.43
C VAL A 70 5.33 -1.40 3.75
N ARG A 71 5.27 -1.84 5.00
CA ARG A 71 5.81 -3.14 5.41
C ARG A 71 4.80 -4.23 5.11
N LEU A 72 5.21 -5.26 4.35
CA LEU A 72 4.34 -6.36 3.93
C LEU A 72 4.00 -7.32 5.07
N ALA A 73 4.99 -7.66 5.91
CA ALA A 73 4.78 -8.55 7.04
C ALA A 73 5.72 -8.24 8.20
N ARG A 74 5.24 -8.51 9.42
CA ARG A 74 6.07 -8.41 10.63
C ARG A 74 7.14 -9.52 10.59
N GLY A 75 8.35 -9.21 11.04
CA GLY A 75 9.51 -10.13 11.02
C GLY A 75 10.21 -10.34 9.67
N THR A 76 9.53 -10.16 8.53
CA THR A 76 10.11 -10.56 7.21
C THR A 76 11.11 -9.56 6.62
N GLY A 77 11.04 -8.30 7.06
CA GLY A 77 11.81 -7.21 6.46
C GLY A 77 11.38 -6.88 5.03
N ALA A 78 10.22 -7.35 4.56
CA ALA A 78 9.71 -7.07 3.22
C ALA A 78 8.81 -5.82 3.22
N TYR A 79 8.95 -5.01 2.17
CA TYR A 79 8.30 -3.71 2.02
C TYR A 79 7.89 -3.46 0.55
N VAL A 80 6.94 -2.55 0.33
CA VAL A 80 6.56 -2.03 -0.98
C VAL A 80 6.62 -0.51 -0.95
N SER A 81 7.17 0.13 -1.97
CA SER A 81 7.17 1.59 -2.12
C SER A 81 7.09 1.98 -3.58
N GLY A 82 6.12 2.82 -3.94
CA GLY A 82 5.99 3.39 -5.28
C GLY A 82 5.96 2.36 -6.40
N GLY A 83 5.29 1.22 -6.21
CA GLY A 83 5.26 0.17 -7.22
C GLY A 83 6.37 -0.87 -7.14
N ARG A 84 7.28 -0.75 -6.18
CA ARG A 84 8.49 -1.59 -6.11
C ARG A 84 8.58 -2.37 -4.80
N PHE A 85 9.04 -3.61 -4.88
CA PHE A 85 9.27 -4.48 -3.75
C PHE A 85 10.66 -4.24 -3.19
N TYR A 86 10.76 -4.11 -1.88
CA TYR A 86 12.02 -3.95 -1.18
C TYR A 86 12.16 -4.98 -0.07
N ARG A 87 13.38 -5.41 0.21
CA ARG A 87 13.73 -6.12 1.43
C ARG A 87 14.79 -5.35 2.20
N ARG A 88 14.57 -5.19 3.50
CA ARG A 88 15.57 -4.67 4.43
C ARG A 88 16.42 -5.83 4.94
N THR A 89 17.73 -5.75 4.78
CA THR A 89 18.66 -6.75 5.31
C THR A 89 18.85 -6.57 6.81
N PRO A 90 19.40 -7.58 7.52
CA PRO A 90 19.75 -7.45 8.94
C PRO A 90 20.71 -6.28 9.23
N GLU A 91 21.59 -5.96 8.28
CA GLU A 91 22.55 -4.85 8.34
C GLU A 91 21.88 -3.49 8.08
N GLY A 92 20.60 -3.49 7.69
CA GLY A 92 19.78 -2.30 7.50
C GLY A 92 19.76 -1.74 6.09
N SER A 93 20.45 -2.36 5.12
CA SER A 93 20.41 -1.95 3.71
C SER A 93 19.09 -2.33 3.05
N TRP A 94 18.75 -1.65 1.95
CA TRP A 94 17.52 -1.88 1.20
C TRP A 94 17.85 -2.50 -0.15
N HIS A 95 17.26 -3.65 -0.47
CA HIS A 95 17.38 -4.32 -1.75
C HIS A 95 16.05 -4.26 -2.51
N ASP A 96 16.08 -3.78 -3.76
CA ASP A 96 14.93 -3.83 -4.66
C ASP A 96 14.79 -5.27 -5.20
N LEU A 97 13.63 -5.87 -4.98
CA LEU A 97 13.28 -7.23 -5.39
C LEU A 97 12.18 -7.24 -6.47
N THR A 98 11.83 -6.08 -7.02
CA THR A 98 10.70 -5.95 -7.95
C THR A 98 10.86 -6.86 -9.17
N GLU A 99 12.05 -6.87 -9.78
CA GLU A 99 12.34 -7.72 -10.93
C GLU A 99 12.25 -9.21 -10.61
N LEU A 100 12.67 -9.62 -9.40
CA LEU A 100 12.59 -11.01 -8.96
C LEU A 100 11.14 -11.50 -8.84
N PHE A 101 10.24 -10.65 -8.35
CA PHE A 101 8.81 -10.98 -8.27
C PHE A 101 8.14 -10.96 -9.64
N GLN A 102 8.44 -9.96 -10.48
CA GLN A 102 7.90 -9.87 -11.84
C GLN A 102 8.34 -11.05 -12.73
N LYS A 103 9.61 -11.47 -12.61
CA LYS A 103 10.14 -12.62 -13.36
C LYS A 103 9.43 -13.93 -12.97
N ARG A 104 9.25 -14.18 -11.67
CA ARG A 104 8.54 -15.37 -11.17
C ARG A 104 7.08 -15.41 -11.62
N ASN A 105 6.38 -14.27 -11.63
CA ASN A 105 4.99 -14.21 -12.12
C ASN A 105 4.90 -14.48 -13.64
N ARG A 106 5.88 -14.03 -14.43
CA ARG A 106 5.96 -14.36 -15.86
C ARG A 106 6.19 -15.86 -16.09
N GLU A 107 7.13 -16.46 -15.36
CA GLU A 107 7.45 -17.89 -15.48
C GLU A 107 6.23 -18.77 -15.14
N LYS A 108 5.51 -18.45 -14.05
CA LYS A 108 4.26 -19.15 -13.69
C LYS A 108 3.16 -19.05 -14.74
N ARG A 109 3.02 -17.90 -15.43
CA ARG A 109 2.05 -17.73 -16.52
C ARG A 109 2.39 -18.57 -17.75
N ILE A 110 3.68 -18.75 -18.03
CA ILE A 110 4.14 -19.57 -19.17
C ILE A 110 3.86 -21.06 -18.90
N GLU A 111 4.14 -21.55 -17.69
CA GLU A 111 3.84 -22.94 -17.29
C GLU A 111 2.33 -23.25 -17.38
N HIS A 112 1.48 -22.30 -16.99
CA HIS A 112 0.03 -22.46 -17.02
C HIS A 112 -0.57 -22.43 -18.45
N HIS A 113 0.16 -21.88 -19.43
CA HIS A 113 -0.23 -21.90 -20.84
C HIS A 113 0.43 -23.03 -21.64
N ALA A 114 1.53 -23.60 -21.17
CA ALA A 114 2.22 -24.72 -21.81
C ALA A 114 1.66 -26.11 -21.41
N GLY A 115 0.80 -26.17 -20.39
CA GLY A 115 0.20 -27.41 -19.88
C GLY A 115 -1.28 -27.63 -20.24
N GLY A 116 -1.82 -26.92 -21.26
CA GLY A 116 -3.20 -27.02 -21.72
C GLY A 116 -3.34 -27.66 -23.10
#